data_AF-A0A417YSD1-F1
#
_entry.id   AF-A0A417YSD1-F1
#
_cell.length_a   1.000
_cell.length_b   1.000
_cell.length_c   1.000
_cell.angle_alpha   90.00
_cell.angle_beta   90.00
_cell.angle_gamma   90.00
#
_symmetry.space_group_name_H-M   'P 1'
#
loop_
_entity.id
_entity.type
_entity.pdbx_description
1 polymer ?
#
loop_
_entity_poly.entity_id
_entity_poly.type
_entity_poly.pdbx_seq_one_letter_code
_entity_poly.pdbx_strand_id
1 'polypeptide(L)'
;MFLASIYGFHQLEKDFVYPIVPVAIKADFLSEAYFSELSEQYDQIRSDHRKWYVFDTSKAIASHAILTHMMHDLAENQKLLKGHKHFDLFFETFDQHVKQLPSITKEIHYFRNELNRYGKAPEQLEEMIELVACGKWQLYSARFHRYEVSEYDAANNVKFISSIGRFEVVFNIETGQMVNDPVNRGTYNYAPGGIHPWKYYQHHKYDKVPWKKWGNTNQISYKDITKRQSRHGSTEQRKSTEELQNLIKYKMSDSQKCRNNSIL
;
A
#
# COMPACT_ATOMS: atom_id res chain seq x y z
N MET A 1 7.58 37.66 2.35
CA MET A 1 8.47 36.71 3.05
C MET A 1 7.65 36.06 4.16
N PHE A 2 6.92 34.98 3.85
CA PHE A 2 6.11 34.25 4.83
C PHE A 2 6.71 32.85 4.99
N LEU A 3 7.54 32.70 6.02
CA LEU A 3 8.02 31.41 6.51
C LEU A 3 6.86 30.74 7.26
N ALA A 4 6.07 29.93 6.55
CA ALA A 4 5.19 28.97 7.20
C ALA A 4 6.08 27.90 7.85
N SER A 5 6.25 28.02 9.17
CA SER A 5 6.91 27.05 10.02
C SER A 5 6.27 25.67 9.85
N ILE A 6 7.05 24.70 9.34
CA ILE A 6 6.69 23.29 9.17
C ILE A 6 6.77 22.53 10.53
N TYR A 7 6.89 23.26 11.64
CA TYR A 7 6.89 22.71 12.99
C TYR A 7 5.52 22.91 13.63
N GLY A 8 4.59 21.97 13.44
CA GLY A 8 3.28 22.11 14.07
C GLY A 8 2.25 21.05 13.77
N PHE A 9 2.60 19.76 13.80
CA PHE A 9 1.62 18.68 14.06
C PHE A 9 2.34 17.48 14.70
N HIS A 10 2.94 17.71 15.88
CA HIS A 10 3.03 16.64 16.88
C HIS A 10 1.68 16.63 17.61
N GLN A 11 0.65 16.15 16.92
CA GLN A 11 -0.49 15.62 17.63
C GLN A 11 0.06 14.40 18.35
N LEU A 12 0.12 14.46 19.68
CA LEU A 12 0.37 13.27 20.50
C LEU A 12 -0.63 12.21 20.02
N GLU A 13 -0.16 11.25 19.23
CA GLU A 13 -0.88 10.02 18.93
C GLU A 13 -0.94 9.25 20.26
N LYS A 14 -1.87 9.63 21.14
CA LYS A 14 -2.38 8.68 22.11
C LYS A 14 -2.97 7.56 21.25
N ASP A 15 -2.39 6.37 21.35
CA ASP A 15 -2.88 5.20 20.63
C ASP A 15 -4.37 5.04 20.99
N PHE A 16 -5.24 5.45 20.07
CA PHE A 16 -6.68 5.37 20.26
C PHE A 16 -7.04 3.89 20.24
N VAL A 17 -7.49 3.37 21.39
CA VAL A 17 -7.92 1.99 21.50
C VAL A 17 -9.36 1.91 20.99
N TYR A 18 -9.52 1.24 19.86
CA TYR A 18 -10.85 0.96 19.31
C TYR A 18 -11.53 -0.11 20.19
N PRO A 19 -12.82 0.06 20.52
CA PRO A 19 -13.57 -1.00 21.19
C PRO A 19 -13.70 -2.21 20.27
N ILE A 20 -13.75 -3.40 20.87
CA ILE A 20 -14.12 -4.62 20.14
C ILE A 20 -15.61 -4.53 19.87
N VAL A 21 -15.98 -4.42 18.58
CA VAL A 21 -17.37 -4.37 18.14
C VAL A 21 -17.61 -5.56 17.21
N PRO A 22 -18.54 -6.47 17.54
CA PRO A 22 -18.86 -7.57 16.65
C PRO A 22 -19.53 -7.05 15.38
N VAL A 23 -19.17 -7.63 14.24
CA VAL A 23 -19.82 -7.41 12.95
C VAL A 23 -20.43 -8.74 12.53
N ALA A 24 -21.73 -8.74 12.23
CA ALA A 24 -22.46 -9.94 11.87
C ALA A 24 -22.87 -9.88 10.40
N ILE A 25 -22.02 -10.39 9.52
CA ILE A 25 -22.32 -10.60 8.09
C ILE A 25 -22.74 -12.05 7.90
N LYS A 26 -23.89 -12.25 7.24
CA LYS A 26 -24.44 -13.56 6.89
C LYS A 26 -24.21 -13.90 5.44
N ALA A 27 -24.08 -12.88 4.59
CA ALA A 27 -23.86 -13.06 3.16
C ALA A 27 -22.50 -13.70 2.85
N ASP A 28 -22.45 -14.47 1.76
CA ASP A 28 -21.21 -15.09 1.27
C ASP A 28 -20.17 -14.02 0.94
N PHE A 29 -18.91 -14.28 1.32
CA PHE A 29 -17.78 -13.37 1.07
C PHE A 29 -17.73 -12.93 -0.40
N LEU A 30 -17.60 -11.60 -0.61
CA LEU A 30 -17.58 -10.93 -1.92
C LEU A 30 -18.89 -10.97 -2.73
N SER A 31 -20.01 -11.48 -2.20
CA SER A 31 -21.32 -11.31 -2.83
C SER A 31 -21.77 -9.83 -2.85
N GLU A 32 -22.81 -9.48 -3.60
CA GLU A 32 -23.38 -8.12 -3.54
C GLU A 32 -23.96 -7.85 -2.15
N ALA A 33 -24.65 -8.84 -1.58
CA ALA A 33 -25.19 -8.80 -0.24
C ALA A 33 -24.10 -8.60 0.83
N TYR A 34 -22.90 -9.17 0.65
CA TYR A 34 -21.76 -8.92 1.55
C TYR A 34 -21.45 -7.44 1.69
N PHE A 35 -21.30 -6.72 0.58
CA PHE A 35 -20.99 -5.29 0.61
C PHE A 35 -22.16 -4.44 1.13
N SER A 36 -23.40 -4.84 0.84
CA SER A 36 -24.59 -4.19 1.42
C SER A 36 -24.64 -4.36 2.94
N GLU A 37 -24.43 -5.58 3.45
CA GLU A 37 -24.43 -5.87 4.88
C GLU A 37 -23.25 -5.17 5.59
N LEU A 38 -22.07 -5.06 4.98
CA LEU A 38 -20.97 -4.24 5.53
C LEU A 38 -21.39 -2.78 5.70
N SER A 39 -22.09 -2.20 4.72
CA SER A 39 -22.59 -0.83 4.79
C SER A 39 -23.65 -0.66 5.87
N GLU A 40 -24.58 -1.61 6.00
CA GLU A 40 -25.62 -1.59 7.03
C GLU A 40 -25.02 -1.70 8.44
N GLN A 41 -24.08 -2.63 8.64
CA GLN A 41 -23.35 -2.79 9.90
C GLN A 41 -22.55 -1.53 10.24
N TYR A 42 -21.90 -0.90 9.25
CA TYR A 42 -21.22 0.37 9.44
C TYR A 42 -22.17 1.45 9.96
N ASP A 43 -23.31 1.64 9.32
CA ASP A 43 -24.27 2.68 9.72
C ASP A 43 -24.89 2.41 11.09
N GLN A 44 -25.20 1.15 11.41
CA GLN A 44 -25.70 0.73 12.72
C GLN A 44 -24.68 1.02 13.82
N ILE A 45 -23.44 0.54 13.69
CA ILE A 45 -22.37 0.77 14.66
C ILE A 45 -22.09 2.27 14.80
N ARG A 46 -22.05 3.00 13.68
CA ARG A 46 -21.86 4.46 13.74
C ARG A 46 -22.98 5.12 14.53
N SER A 47 -24.23 4.72 14.32
CA SER A 47 -25.38 5.26 15.04
C SER A 47 -25.29 4.98 16.54
N ASP A 48 -24.98 3.75 16.93
CA ASP A 48 -24.91 3.31 18.33
C ASP A 48 -23.80 4.00 19.12
N HIS A 49 -22.71 4.35 18.44
CA HIS A 49 -21.56 5.03 19.03
C HIS A 49 -21.58 6.56 18.84
N ARG A 50 -22.63 7.11 18.22
CA ARG A 50 -22.72 8.54 17.90
C ARG A 50 -22.77 9.36 19.19
N LYS A 51 -21.90 10.39 19.25
CA LYS A 51 -21.91 11.38 20.33
C LYS A 51 -22.28 12.76 19.78
N TRP A 52 -22.89 13.60 20.61
CA TRP A 52 -23.45 14.89 20.19
C TRP A 52 -22.42 16.04 20.08
N TYR A 53 -21.15 15.84 20.44
CA TYR A 53 -20.15 16.91 20.54
C TYR A 53 -18.85 16.62 19.77
N VAL A 54 -17.96 17.62 19.71
CA VAL A 54 -16.78 17.83 18.83
C VAL A 54 -15.78 16.65 18.71
N PHE A 55 -15.87 15.61 19.55
CA PHE A 55 -15.01 14.43 19.53
C PHE A 55 -15.76 13.14 19.15
N ASP A 56 -16.68 13.21 18.17
CA ASP A 56 -17.39 12.05 17.67
C ASP A 56 -16.45 11.09 16.93
N THR A 57 -16.15 9.95 17.57
CA THR A 57 -15.31 8.88 17.01
C THR A 57 -16.13 7.74 16.39
N SER A 58 -17.46 7.88 16.30
CA SER A 58 -18.35 6.82 15.80
C SER A 58 -17.97 6.27 14.44
N LYS A 59 -17.61 7.14 13.49
CA LYS A 59 -17.15 6.74 12.14
C LYS A 59 -15.88 5.88 12.19
N ALA A 60 -14.97 6.23 13.09
CA ALA A 60 -13.71 5.53 13.26
C ALA A 60 -13.92 4.17 13.93
N ILE A 61 -14.78 4.11 14.95
CA ILE A 61 -15.21 2.86 15.60
C ILE A 61 -15.85 1.91 14.58
N ALA A 62 -16.84 2.40 13.84
CA ALA A 62 -17.53 1.61 12.81
C ALA A 62 -16.56 1.14 11.72
N SER A 63 -15.70 2.02 11.20
CA SER A 63 -14.74 1.62 10.15
C SER A 63 -13.71 0.63 10.66
N HIS A 64 -13.24 0.75 11.90
CA HIS A 64 -12.32 -0.22 12.49
C HIS A 64 -12.97 -1.60 12.62
N ALA A 65 -14.23 -1.66 13.05
CA ALA A 65 -14.99 -2.91 13.14
C ALA A 65 -15.12 -3.58 11.77
N ILE A 66 -15.52 -2.82 10.74
CA ILE A 66 -15.62 -3.30 9.36
C ILE A 66 -14.28 -3.78 8.82
N LEU A 67 -13.20 -3.02 9.01
CA LEU A 67 -11.86 -3.43 8.56
C LEU A 67 -11.41 -4.72 9.24
N THR A 68 -11.62 -4.85 10.55
CA THR A 68 -11.24 -6.05 11.29
C THR A 68 -11.98 -7.29 10.76
N HIS A 69 -13.27 -7.13 10.43
CA HIS A 69 -14.07 -8.18 9.81
C HIS A 69 -13.58 -8.52 8.39
N MET A 70 -13.38 -7.53 7.52
CA MET A 70 -12.85 -7.75 6.17
C MET A 70 -11.46 -8.41 6.18
N MET A 71 -10.60 -8.05 7.13
CA MET A 71 -9.29 -8.67 7.33
C MET A 71 -9.42 -10.16 7.70
N HIS A 72 -10.36 -10.50 8.57
CA HIS A 72 -10.67 -11.87 8.97
C HIS A 72 -11.21 -12.69 7.79
N ASP A 73 -12.23 -12.17 7.09
CA ASP A 73 -12.83 -12.88 5.96
C ASP A 73 -11.82 -13.14 4.86
N LEU A 74 -10.99 -12.15 4.52
CA LEU A 74 -9.95 -12.35 3.52
C LEU A 74 -8.92 -13.40 3.98
N ALA A 75 -8.56 -13.41 5.27
CA ALA A 75 -7.62 -14.40 5.80
C ALA A 75 -8.17 -15.84 5.69
N GLU A 76 -9.47 -16.03 5.90
CA GLU A 76 -10.16 -17.32 5.76
C GLU A 76 -10.44 -17.69 4.29
N ASN A 77 -10.54 -16.70 3.40
CA ASN A 77 -11.01 -16.88 2.02
C ASN A 77 -10.01 -16.40 0.94
N GLN A 78 -8.70 -16.45 1.22
CA GLN A 78 -7.64 -15.88 0.36
C GLN A 78 -7.76 -16.26 -1.12
N LYS A 79 -8.13 -17.51 -1.42
CA LYS A 79 -8.23 -18.02 -2.78
C LYS A 79 -9.41 -17.44 -3.56
N LEU A 80 -10.47 -16.99 -2.89
CA LEU A 80 -11.71 -16.53 -3.52
C LEU A 80 -11.58 -15.14 -4.13
N LEU A 81 -10.70 -14.28 -3.58
CA LEU A 81 -10.55 -12.91 -4.08
C LEU A 81 -9.93 -12.86 -5.48
N LYS A 82 -8.96 -13.73 -5.77
CA LYS A 82 -8.20 -13.67 -7.04
C LYS A 82 -9.11 -13.95 -8.24
N GLY A 83 -9.30 -12.94 -9.08
CA GLY A 83 -10.10 -13.05 -10.30
C GLY A 83 -11.62 -12.92 -10.07
N HIS A 84 -12.04 -12.59 -8.85
CA HIS A 84 -13.45 -12.36 -8.54
C HIS A 84 -13.97 -11.07 -9.21
N LYS A 85 -15.26 -11.05 -9.59
CA LYS A 85 -15.90 -9.87 -10.21
C LYS A 85 -15.86 -8.61 -9.32
N HIS A 86 -15.82 -8.79 -8.01
CA HIS A 86 -15.74 -7.72 -7.00
C HIS A 86 -14.32 -7.53 -6.43
N PHE A 87 -13.29 -7.96 -7.15
CA PHE A 87 -11.90 -7.77 -6.74
C PHE A 87 -11.60 -6.30 -6.42
N ASP A 88 -11.90 -5.39 -7.35
CA ASP A 88 -11.62 -3.97 -7.16
C ASP A 88 -12.50 -3.34 -6.07
N LEU A 89 -13.78 -3.74 -6.02
CA LEU A 89 -14.72 -3.27 -4.99
C LEU A 89 -14.22 -3.59 -3.57
N PHE A 90 -13.65 -4.79 -3.35
CA PHE A 90 -13.07 -5.14 -2.05
C PHE A 90 -11.97 -4.14 -1.63
N PHE A 91 -10.99 -3.86 -2.50
CA PHE A 91 -9.91 -2.92 -2.18
C PHE A 91 -10.43 -1.48 -2.03
N GLU A 92 -11.41 -1.07 -2.83
CA GLU A 92 -12.04 0.24 -2.71
C GLU A 92 -12.74 0.41 -1.36
N THR A 93 -13.56 -0.55 -0.96
CA THR A 93 -14.23 -0.56 0.34
C THR A 93 -13.21 -0.56 1.48
N PHE A 94 -12.16 -1.39 1.40
CA PHE A 94 -11.10 -1.44 2.41
C PHE A 94 -10.39 -0.08 2.55
N ASP A 95 -9.91 0.48 1.44
CA ASP A 95 -9.21 1.78 1.41
C ASP A 95 -10.10 2.92 1.94
N GLN A 96 -11.40 2.88 1.62
CA GLN A 96 -12.38 3.87 2.10
C GLN A 96 -12.52 3.83 3.62
N HIS A 97 -12.65 2.65 4.22
CA HIS A 97 -12.72 2.53 5.68
C HIS A 97 -11.40 2.90 6.37
N VAL A 98 -10.24 2.56 5.79
CA VAL A 98 -8.94 3.03 6.31
C VAL A 98 -8.91 4.56 6.37
N LYS A 99 -9.43 5.23 5.34
CA LYS A 99 -9.46 6.70 5.27
C LYS A 99 -10.38 7.37 6.29
N GLN A 100 -11.27 6.63 6.95
CA GLN A 100 -12.11 7.13 8.04
C GLN A 100 -11.41 7.07 9.41
N LEU A 101 -10.26 6.40 9.51
CA LEU A 101 -9.54 6.30 10.77
C LEU A 101 -8.73 7.57 11.06
N PRO A 102 -8.70 8.08 12.31
CA PRO A 102 -7.78 9.13 12.71
C PRO A 102 -6.31 8.66 12.55
N SER A 103 -6.02 7.40 12.87
CA SER A 103 -4.76 6.71 12.60
C SER A 103 -5.04 5.21 12.44
N ILE A 104 -4.24 4.52 11.62
CA ILE A 104 -4.36 3.07 11.47
C ILE A 104 -3.72 2.36 12.66
N THR A 105 -4.22 1.18 12.98
CA THR A 105 -3.62 0.29 13.99
C THR A 105 -2.42 -0.45 13.40
N LYS A 106 -1.62 -1.09 14.27
CA LYS A 106 -0.45 -1.87 13.86
C LYS A 106 -0.86 -3.10 13.06
N GLU A 107 -1.98 -3.70 13.42
CA GLU A 107 -2.59 -4.84 12.73
C GLU A 107 -2.98 -4.47 11.30
N ILE A 108 -3.72 -3.37 11.13
CA ILE A 108 -4.07 -2.84 9.80
C ILE A 108 -2.81 -2.49 9.02
N HIS A 109 -1.82 -1.83 9.64
CA HIS A 109 -0.57 -1.49 8.96
C HIS A 109 0.13 -2.72 8.38
N TYR A 110 0.33 -3.79 9.14
CA TYR A 110 1.01 -4.97 8.62
C TYR A 110 0.16 -5.82 7.68
N PHE A 111 -1.17 -5.75 7.78
CA PHE A 111 -2.08 -6.42 6.84
C PHE A 111 -1.90 -5.96 5.39
N ARG A 112 -1.33 -4.75 5.18
CA ARG A 112 -0.93 -4.26 3.85
C ARG A 112 -0.02 -5.24 3.11
N ASN A 113 0.77 -6.04 3.82
CA ASN A 113 1.66 -7.03 3.21
C ASN A 113 0.86 -8.19 2.62
N GLU A 114 -0.26 -8.58 3.24
CA GLU A 114 -1.17 -9.60 2.71
C GLU A 114 -1.92 -9.05 1.49
N LEU A 115 -2.47 -7.83 1.60
CA LEU A 115 -3.11 -7.15 0.48
C LEU A 115 -2.18 -7.01 -0.73
N ASN A 116 -0.88 -6.75 -0.51
CA ASN A 116 0.07 -6.55 -1.60
C ASN A 116 0.26 -7.79 -2.49
N ARG A 117 0.00 -9.00 -1.97
CA ARG A 117 0.16 -10.27 -2.70
C ARG A 117 -0.82 -10.39 -3.87
N TYR A 118 -1.91 -9.64 -3.85
CA TYR A 118 -2.92 -9.63 -4.90
C TYR A 118 -2.57 -8.72 -6.09
N GLY A 119 -1.45 -8.00 -6.02
CA GLY A 119 -1.03 -7.06 -7.07
C GLY A 119 -0.64 -7.68 -8.40
N LYS A 120 -0.47 -9.01 -8.47
CA LYS A 120 -0.01 -9.74 -9.68
C LYS A 120 1.34 -9.24 -10.21
N ALA A 121 2.24 -8.81 -9.32
CA ALA A 121 3.63 -8.58 -9.68
C ALA A 121 4.28 -9.93 -10.07
N PRO A 122 5.04 -10.01 -11.17
CA PRO A 122 5.79 -11.20 -11.54
C PRO A 122 6.96 -11.42 -10.58
N GLU A 123 7.59 -12.59 -10.63
CA GLU A 123 8.75 -12.92 -9.79
C GLU A 123 10.08 -12.44 -10.38
N GLN A 124 10.10 -12.13 -11.68
CA GLN A 124 11.29 -11.75 -12.44
C GLN A 124 11.17 -10.33 -13.00
N LEU A 125 12.29 -9.60 -12.98
CA LEU A 125 12.36 -8.21 -13.45
C LEU A 125 12.02 -8.06 -14.93
N GLU A 126 12.44 -9.01 -15.78
CA GLU A 126 12.17 -8.97 -17.23
C GLU A 126 10.66 -8.91 -17.51
N GLU A 127 9.87 -9.73 -16.83
CA GLU A 127 8.41 -9.72 -16.95
C GLU A 127 7.81 -8.41 -16.41
N MET A 128 8.37 -7.85 -15.35
CA MET A 128 7.93 -6.56 -14.83
C MET A 128 8.18 -5.42 -15.85
N ILE A 129 9.32 -5.45 -16.55
CA ILE A 129 9.63 -4.48 -17.62
C ILE A 129 8.57 -4.54 -18.73
N GLU A 130 8.15 -5.73 -19.13
CA GLU A 130 7.06 -5.90 -20.13
C GLU A 130 5.72 -5.32 -19.60
N LEU A 131 5.39 -5.54 -18.33
CA LEU A 131 4.20 -4.96 -17.72
C LEU A 131 4.25 -3.43 -17.63
N VAL A 132 5.43 -2.86 -17.39
CA VAL A 132 5.64 -1.41 -17.43
C VAL A 132 5.49 -0.89 -18.86
N ALA A 133 6.06 -1.60 -19.85
CA ALA A 133 5.92 -1.22 -21.25
C ALA A 133 4.45 -1.26 -21.73
N CYS A 134 3.65 -2.17 -21.19
CA CYS A 134 2.20 -2.22 -21.41
C CYS A 134 1.38 -1.24 -20.52
N GLY A 135 2.01 -0.40 -19.70
CA GLY A 135 1.33 0.60 -18.86
C GLY A 135 0.55 0.04 -17.67
N LYS A 136 0.73 -1.24 -17.32
CA LYS A 136 0.09 -1.88 -16.15
C LYS A 136 0.80 -1.56 -14.85
N TRP A 137 2.10 -1.27 -14.95
CA TRP A 137 2.97 -0.89 -13.85
C TRP A 137 3.81 0.32 -14.26
N GLN A 138 4.43 0.96 -13.27
CA GLN A 138 5.24 2.15 -13.45
C GLN A 138 6.54 1.99 -12.65
N LEU A 139 7.68 2.25 -13.28
CA LEU A 139 8.94 2.41 -12.56
C LEU A 139 8.84 3.68 -11.70
N TYR A 140 9.01 3.52 -10.40
CA TYR A 140 8.88 4.62 -9.44
C TYR A 140 10.24 5.06 -8.91
N SER A 141 10.32 6.37 -8.62
CA SER A 141 11.55 7.03 -8.21
C SER A 141 12.17 6.41 -6.96
N ALA A 142 13.50 6.30 -7.04
CA ALA A 142 14.48 5.70 -6.14
C ALA A 142 14.54 6.21 -4.69
N ARG A 143 13.58 7.02 -4.21
CA ARG A 143 13.73 7.75 -2.95
C ARG A 143 13.57 6.89 -1.69
N PHE A 144 12.98 5.71 -1.82
CA PHE A 144 12.69 4.80 -0.71
C PHE A 144 13.02 3.37 -1.16
N HIS A 145 13.43 2.48 -0.23
CA HIS A 145 13.81 1.05 -0.44
C HIS A 145 15.23 0.76 -0.92
N ARG A 146 16.24 1.44 -0.32
CA ARG A 146 17.66 1.30 -0.68
C ARG A 146 18.58 1.26 0.54
N TYR A 147 18.14 0.60 1.60
CA TYR A 147 18.97 0.41 2.78
C TYR A 147 19.79 -0.87 2.62
N GLU A 148 21.07 -0.80 2.98
CA GLU A 148 21.98 -1.94 2.84
C GLU A 148 21.54 -3.15 3.66
N VAL A 149 21.75 -4.32 3.05
CA VAL A 149 21.54 -5.65 3.62
C VAL A 149 22.79 -6.50 3.33
N SER A 150 22.93 -7.65 3.96
CA SER A 150 24.11 -8.51 3.80
C SER A 150 24.20 -9.18 2.44
N GLU A 151 23.06 -9.34 1.78
CA GLU A 151 22.89 -10.25 0.64
C GLU A 151 23.15 -9.59 -0.72
N TYR A 152 23.02 -8.27 -0.85
CA TYR A 152 23.13 -7.55 -2.13
C TYR A 152 23.38 -6.04 -1.94
N ASP A 153 23.91 -5.33 -2.95
CA ASP A 153 24.02 -3.86 -2.94
C ASP A 153 22.65 -3.21 -3.18
N ALA A 154 22.15 -2.48 -2.18
CA ALA A 154 20.84 -1.83 -2.25
C ALA A 154 20.77 -0.66 -3.27
N ALA A 155 21.90 -0.22 -3.85
CA ALA A 155 21.93 0.69 -4.99
C ALA A 155 21.26 0.10 -6.25
N ASN A 156 21.17 -1.23 -6.35
CA ASN A 156 20.56 -1.92 -7.48
C ASN A 156 19.05 -2.17 -7.28
N ASN A 157 18.48 -1.80 -6.12
CA ASN A 157 17.05 -1.93 -5.88
C ASN A 157 16.24 -0.88 -6.64
N VAL A 158 15.20 -1.32 -7.35
CA VAL A 158 14.24 -0.47 -8.05
C VAL A 158 12.83 -0.84 -7.67
N LYS A 159 12.01 0.20 -7.50
CA LYS A 159 10.62 0.05 -7.08
C LYS A 159 9.70 0.25 -8.26
N PHE A 160 8.70 -0.61 -8.35
CA PHE A 160 7.58 -0.49 -9.27
C PHE A 160 6.29 -0.33 -8.50
N ILE A 161 5.35 0.41 -9.08
CA ILE A 161 4.01 0.59 -8.54
C ILE A 161 3.00 0.27 -9.64
N SER A 162 1.93 -0.46 -9.32
CA SER A 162 0.82 -0.70 -10.25
C SER A 162 0.26 0.62 -10.78
N SER A 163 -0.33 0.61 -11.98
CA SER A 163 -0.89 1.83 -12.61
C SER A 163 -1.96 2.52 -11.77
N ILE A 164 -2.67 1.78 -10.92
CA ILE A 164 -3.66 2.29 -9.96
C ILE A 164 -3.02 2.77 -8.63
N GLY A 165 -1.71 2.60 -8.46
CA GLY A 165 -0.95 3.11 -7.32
C GLY A 165 -1.02 2.27 -6.03
N ARG A 166 -1.80 1.19 -6.01
CA ARG A 166 -2.05 0.35 -4.82
C ARG A 166 -0.91 -0.60 -4.50
N PHE A 167 -0.48 -1.38 -5.48
CA PHE A 167 0.49 -2.46 -5.27
C PHE A 167 1.90 -1.98 -5.57
N GLU A 168 2.85 -2.39 -4.73
CA GLU A 168 4.26 -2.06 -4.91
C GLU A 168 5.12 -3.32 -4.91
N VAL A 169 6.18 -3.32 -5.70
CA VAL A 169 7.18 -4.38 -5.68
C VAL A 169 8.56 -3.76 -5.86
N VAL A 170 9.58 -4.40 -5.30
CA VAL A 170 10.97 -4.00 -5.45
C VAL A 170 11.72 -5.15 -6.09
N PHE A 171 12.56 -4.85 -7.06
CA PHE A 171 13.47 -5.80 -7.69
C PHE A 171 14.89 -5.32 -7.50
N ASN A 172 15.84 -6.24 -7.42
CA ASN A 172 17.24 -5.92 -7.57
C ASN A 172 17.63 -6.10 -9.05
N ILE A 173 18.16 -5.06 -9.70
CA ILE A 173 18.49 -5.09 -11.14
C ILE A 173 19.58 -6.11 -11.45
N GLU A 174 20.57 -6.25 -10.57
CA GLU A 174 21.73 -7.11 -10.81
C GLU A 174 21.34 -8.59 -10.77
N THR A 175 20.50 -8.97 -9.81
CA THR A 175 20.03 -10.36 -9.71
C THR A 175 18.79 -10.64 -10.55
N GLY A 176 18.04 -9.61 -10.94
CA GLY A 176 16.74 -9.72 -11.62
C GLY A 176 15.61 -10.22 -10.70
N GLN A 177 15.88 -10.44 -9.41
CA GLN A 177 14.96 -11.07 -8.47
C GLN A 177 14.14 -10.06 -7.66
N MET A 178 12.93 -10.48 -7.27
CA MET A 178 12.09 -9.74 -6.34
C MET A 178 12.74 -9.64 -4.96
N VAL A 179 12.77 -8.42 -4.42
CA VAL A 179 13.27 -8.09 -3.09
C VAL A 179 12.16 -8.31 -2.06
N ASN A 180 12.36 -9.28 -1.18
CA ASN A 180 11.40 -9.70 -0.15
C ASN A 180 11.88 -9.49 1.28
N ASP A 181 13.07 -8.91 1.48
CA ASP A 181 13.59 -8.68 2.81
C ASP A 181 12.73 -7.66 3.60
N PRO A 182 12.69 -7.76 4.94
CA PRO A 182 11.90 -6.89 5.80
C PRO A 182 12.17 -5.38 5.67
N VAL A 183 13.29 -4.98 5.09
CA VAL A 183 13.75 -3.59 5.02
C VAL A 183 13.31 -2.92 3.72
N ASN A 184 13.49 -3.60 2.59
CA ASN A 184 13.34 -3.02 1.26
C ASN A 184 12.16 -3.58 0.45
N ARG A 185 11.38 -4.54 0.98
CA ARG A 185 10.22 -5.08 0.24
C ARG A 185 9.18 -4.02 -0.13
N GLY A 186 8.51 -4.26 -1.27
CA GLY A 186 7.30 -3.54 -1.65
C GLY A 186 6.10 -3.89 -0.76
N THR A 187 5.15 -2.96 -0.66
CA THR A 187 3.99 -3.01 0.23
C THR A 187 2.74 -2.40 -0.42
N TYR A 188 1.54 -2.74 0.04
CA TYR A 188 0.29 -2.14 -0.46
C TYR A 188 0.11 -0.71 0.03
N ASN A 189 -0.40 0.22 -0.78
CA ASN A 189 -0.74 1.58 -0.38
C ASN A 189 -2.25 1.73 -0.16
N TYR A 190 -2.66 2.09 1.06
CA TYR A 190 -4.05 2.42 1.38
C TYR A 190 -4.50 3.74 0.73
N ALA A 191 -3.55 4.64 0.49
CA ALA A 191 -3.78 5.88 -0.21
C ALA A 191 -2.72 6.05 -1.30
N PRO A 192 -3.03 5.67 -2.56
CA PRO A 192 -2.16 5.94 -3.70
C PRO A 192 -1.68 7.40 -3.72
N GLY A 193 -0.36 7.58 -3.77
CA GLY A 193 0.27 8.90 -3.80
C GLY A 193 -0.07 9.68 -5.06
N GLY A 194 0.14 11.00 -5.03
CA GLY A 194 -0.04 11.85 -6.20
C GLY A 194 0.41 13.29 -5.93
N ILE A 195 0.49 14.08 -7.01
CA ILE A 195 0.88 15.50 -6.95
C ILE A 195 -0.20 16.36 -6.26
N HIS A 196 -1.46 15.91 -6.31
CA HIS A 196 -2.56 16.61 -5.67
C HIS A 196 -2.37 16.66 -4.13
N PRO A 197 -2.41 17.85 -3.49
CA PRO A 197 -2.08 18.01 -2.07
C PRO A 197 -2.86 17.07 -1.14
N TRP A 198 -4.15 16.87 -1.41
CA TRP A 198 -4.99 15.94 -0.65
C TRP A 198 -4.53 14.48 -0.75
N LYS A 199 -4.18 14.00 -1.97
CA LYS A 199 -3.67 12.63 -2.16
C LYS A 199 -2.31 12.46 -1.47
N TYR A 200 -1.45 13.48 -1.58
CA TYR A 200 -0.18 13.50 -0.87
C TYR A 200 -0.38 13.40 0.65
N TYR A 201 -1.31 14.18 1.21
CA TYR A 201 -1.63 14.16 2.63
C TYR A 201 -2.16 12.78 3.08
N GLN A 202 -3.11 12.19 2.34
CA GLN A 202 -3.63 10.86 2.65
C GLN A 202 -2.54 9.78 2.61
N HIS A 203 -1.72 9.77 1.56
CA HIS A 203 -0.58 8.85 1.46
C HIS A 203 0.41 9.04 2.61
N HIS A 204 0.69 10.30 2.98
CA HIS A 204 1.54 10.58 4.12
C HIS A 204 0.96 10.02 5.42
N LYS A 205 -0.31 10.29 5.68
CA LYS A 205 -1.03 9.90 6.90
C LYS A 205 -1.17 8.39 7.04
N TYR A 206 -1.55 7.68 5.98
CA TYR A 206 -1.94 6.28 6.06
C TYR A 206 -0.84 5.29 5.65
N ASP A 207 0.16 5.72 4.87
CA ASP A 207 1.23 4.83 4.42
C ASP A 207 2.60 5.20 5.00
N LYS A 208 2.95 6.49 5.05
CA LYS A 208 4.30 6.93 5.46
C LYS A 208 4.46 7.09 6.97
N VAL A 209 3.49 7.67 7.66
CA VAL A 209 3.54 7.84 9.13
C VAL A 209 3.58 6.46 9.82
N PRO A 210 2.71 5.49 9.47
CA PRO A 210 2.77 4.15 10.05
C PRO A 210 4.07 3.41 9.72
N TRP A 211 4.60 3.54 8.51
CA TRP A 211 5.92 3.00 8.16
C TRP A 211 7.05 3.60 9.01
N LYS A 212 7.04 4.92 9.26
CA LYS A 212 8.00 5.56 10.18
C LYS A 212 7.85 5.10 11.63
N LYS A 213 6.65 4.65 12.02
CA LYS A 213 6.38 4.14 13.37
C LYS A 213 6.82 2.67 13.51
N TRP A 214 6.57 1.84 12.49
CA TRP A 214 6.62 0.38 12.62
C TRP A 214 7.47 -0.37 11.59
N GLY A 215 8.04 0.29 10.58
CA GLY A 215 8.75 -0.35 9.47
C GLY A 215 7.81 -1.08 8.50
N ASN A 216 8.35 -1.90 7.60
CA ASN A 216 7.53 -2.69 6.65
C ASN A 216 6.95 -3.97 7.28
N THR A 217 7.64 -4.54 8.29
CA THR A 217 7.22 -5.76 8.99
C THR A 217 7.50 -5.64 10.49
N ASN A 218 7.04 -6.61 11.27
CA ASN A 218 7.35 -6.70 12.71
C ASN A 218 8.76 -7.24 13.01
N GLN A 219 9.53 -7.64 11.99
CA GLN A 219 10.86 -8.25 12.17
C GLN A 219 11.95 -7.21 12.42
N ILE A 220 11.76 -5.97 11.94
CA ILE A 220 12.73 -4.90 12.12
C ILE A 220 12.02 -3.55 12.33
N SER A 221 12.47 -2.81 13.34
CA SER A 221 11.92 -1.49 13.65
C SER A 221 12.37 -0.43 12.64
N TYR A 222 11.57 0.61 12.44
CA TYR A 222 11.99 1.77 11.65
C TYR A 222 13.32 2.38 12.16
N LYS A 223 13.50 2.43 13.49
CA LYS A 223 14.74 2.93 14.11
C LYS A 223 15.95 2.14 13.63
N ASP A 224 15.84 0.82 13.54
CA ASP A 224 16.94 -0.04 13.09
C ASP A 224 17.13 0.00 11.58
N ILE A 225 16.06 0.13 10.78
CA ILE A 225 16.15 0.41 9.35
C ILE A 225 16.97 1.69 9.11
N THR A 226 16.67 2.78 9.83
CA THR A 226 17.36 4.07 9.63
C THR A 226 18.82 4.11 10.06
N LYS A 227 19.30 3.11 10.81
CA LYS A 227 20.74 2.98 11.15
C LYS A 227 21.54 2.34 10.02
N ARG A 228 20.88 1.65 9.08
CA ARG A 228 21.55 1.02 7.94
C ARG A 228 22.03 2.09 6.97
N GLN A 229 23.15 1.83 6.32
CA GLN A 229 23.65 2.69 5.25
C GLN A 229 22.60 2.75 4.14
N SER A 230 22.25 3.95 3.71
CA SER A 230 21.36 4.15 2.58
C SER A 230 22.18 4.39 1.33
N ARG A 231 21.86 3.65 0.27
CA ARG A 231 22.39 3.87 -1.09
C ARG A 231 21.54 4.86 -1.88
N HIS A 232 20.56 5.49 -1.22
CA HIS A 232 19.74 6.51 -1.85
C HIS A 232 20.60 7.69 -2.32
N GLY A 233 20.45 8.05 -3.60
CA GLY A 233 21.14 9.18 -4.20
C GLY A 233 22.59 8.90 -4.59
N SER A 234 23.10 7.68 -4.41
CA SER A 234 24.45 7.29 -4.81
C SER A 234 24.62 7.30 -6.33
N THR A 235 25.87 7.32 -6.80
CA THR A 235 26.17 7.30 -8.24
C THR A 235 25.71 5.99 -8.87
N GLU A 236 25.96 4.86 -8.19
CA GLU A 236 25.55 3.53 -8.62
C GLU A 236 24.02 3.44 -8.73
N GLN A 237 23.31 4.02 -7.76
CA GLN A 237 21.87 4.09 -7.75
C GLN A 237 21.30 4.84 -8.96
N ARG A 238 21.88 5.99 -9.28
CA ARG A 238 21.42 6.83 -10.39
C ARG A 238 21.65 6.09 -11.71
N LYS A 239 22.86 5.55 -11.88
CA LYS A 239 23.26 4.78 -13.06
C LYS A 239 22.34 3.58 -13.31
N SER A 240 22.12 2.73 -12.30
CA SER A 240 21.27 1.54 -12.45
C SER A 240 19.82 1.91 -12.80
N THR A 241 19.30 3.00 -12.23
CA THR A 241 17.95 3.49 -12.53
C THR A 241 17.85 4.04 -13.96
N GLU A 242 18.85 4.79 -14.42
CA GLU A 242 18.91 5.35 -15.78
C GLU A 242 19.02 4.24 -16.84
N GLU A 243 19.86 3.22 -16.60
CA GLU A 243 20.00 2.06 -17.48
C GLU A 243 18.67 1.31 -17.64
N LEU A 244 17.97 1.04 -16.54
CA LEU A 244 16.66 0.40 -16.57
C LEU A 244 15.60 1.27 -17.27
N GLN A 245 15.60 2.59 -17.05
CA GLN A 245 14.70 3.49 -17.76
C GLN A 245 14.92 3.45 -19.27
N ASN A 246 16.16 3.40 -19.72
CA ASN A 246 16.49 3.29 -21.14
C ASN A 246 16.05 1.95 -21.72
N LEU A 247 16.23 0.85 -20.97
CA LEU A 247 15.73 -0.47 -21.36
C LEU A 247 14.20 -0.50 -21.52
N ILE A 248 13.47 0.06 -20.55
CA ILE A 248 12.00 0.17 -20.62
C ILE A 248 11.58 1.00 -21.85
N LYS A 249 12.22 2.15 -22.11
CA LYS A 249 11.92 2.99 -23.29
C LYS A 249 12.13 2.23 -24.59
N TYR A 250 13.23 1.47 -24.70
CA TYR A 250 13.50 0.64 -25.86
C TYR A 250 12.41 -0.43 -26.06
N LYS A 251 12.04 -1.16 -24.99
CA LYS A 251 10.96 -2.15 -25.02
C LYS A 251 9.61 -1.55 -25.38
N MET A 252 9.29 -0.34 -24.90
CA MET A 252 8.07 0.38 -25.28
C MET A 252 8.04 0.73 -26.77
N SER A 253 9.19 1.05 -27.38
CA SER A 253 9.29 1.33 -28.81
C SER A 253 9.21 0.08 -29.70
N ASP A 254 9.69 -1.06 -29.19
CA ASP A 254 9.72 -2.34 -29.90
C ASP A 254 8.41 -3.15 -29.75
N SER A 255 7.65 -2.91 -28.68
CA SER A 255 6.43 -3.66 -28.37
C SER A 255 5.27 -3.34 -29.33
N GLN A 256 5.08 -4.20 -30.34
CA GLN A 256 3.79 -4.38 -31.02
C GLN A 256 2.76 -5.15 -30.17
N LYS A 257 3.23 -5.95 -29.20
CA LYS A 257 2.41 -6.93 -28.44
C LYS A 257 1.36 -6.29 -27.52
N CYS A 258 1.58 -5.08 -26.99
CA CYS A 258 0.61 -4.43 -26.10
C CYS A 258 -0.53 -3.71 -26.85
N ARG A 259 -0.40 -3.44 -28.17
CA ARG A 259 -1.40 -2.68 -28.94
C ARG A 259 -2.67 -3.49 -29.30
N ASN A 260 -2.60 -4.82 -29.25
CA ASN A 260 -3.70 -5.69 -29.70
C ASN A 260 -4.63 -6.19 -28.58
N ASN A 261 -4.39 -5.82 -27.31
CA ASN A 261 -5.20 -6.26 -26.16
C ASN A 261 -5.97 -5.12 -25.47
N SER A 262 -6.19 -4.00 -26.15
CA SER A 262 -6.93 -2.84 -25.62
C SER A 262 -8.43 -2.84 -25.97
N ILE A 263 -8.97 -3.95 -26.48
CA ILE A 263 -10.39 -4.12 -26.74
C ILE A 263 -10.86 -5.37 -26.00
N LEU A 264 -11.42 -5.17 -24.81
CA LEU A 264 -12.55 -5.89 -24.21
C LEU A 264 -12.89 -5.24 -22.86
#